data_AF-A0ABD4T0P6-F1
#
_entry.id   AF-A0ABD4T0P6-F1
#
_cell.length_a   1.000
_cell.length_b   1.000
_cell.length_c   1.000
_cell.angle_alpha   90.00
_cell.angle_beta   90.00
_cell.angle_gamma   90.00
#
_symmetry.space_group_name_H-M   'P 1'
#
loop_
_entity.id
_entity.type
_entity.pdbx_description
1 polymer ?
#
loop_
_entity_poly.entity_id
_entity_poly.type
_entity_poly.pdbx_seq_one_letter_code
_entity_poly.pdbx_strand_id
1 'polypeptide(L)'
;EEIENMLGLNLLKETKVYQEALEEGREEGREEGREEGRQEAQRSMIEAVLINRFGKLDVELVQVVEHLAQESSTEFMAALLTESRESLIKRFAR
;
A
#
# COMPACT_ATOMS: atom_id res chain seq x y z
N GLU A 1 17.31 28.19 -15.10
CA GLU A 1 17.47 28.30 -16.57
C GLU A 1 18.91 28.46 -17.05
N GLU A 2 19.68 29.49 -16.68
CA GLU A 2 21.05 29.67 -17.21
C GLU A 2 21.99 28.48 -16.93
N ILE A 3 21.91 27.88 -15.74
CA ILE A 3 22.71 26.69 -15.39
C ILE A 3 22.27 25.46 -16.18
N GLU A 4 20.97 25.27 -16.42
CA GLU A 4 20.46 24.14 -17.21
C GLU A 4 20.89 24.24 -18.68
N ASN A 5 20.89 25.45 -19.23
CA ASN A 5 21.41 25.74 -20.57
C ASN A 5 22.92 25.53 -20.65
N MET A 6 23.69 26.00 -19.66
CA MET A 6 25.14 25.78 -19.60
C MET A 6 25.53 24.30 -19.46
N LEU A 7 24.72 23.51 -18.76
CA LEU A 7 24.92 22.08 -18.57
C LEU A 7 24.30 21.22 -19.70
N GLY A 8 23.71 21.84 -20.73
CA GLY A 8 23.10 21.12 -21.85
C GLY A 8 21.89 20.27 -21.47
N LEU A 9 21.26 20.52 -20.32
CA LEU A 9 20.15 19.70 -19.82
C LEU A 9 18.91 19.79 -20.72
N ASN A 10 18.74 20.90 -21.45
CA ASN A 10 17.67 21.03 -22.44
C ASN A 10 17.87 20.11 -23.65
N LEU A 11 19.12 19.91 -24.11
CA LEU A 11 19.41 18.92 -25.16
C LEU A 11 19.14 17.50 -24.66
N LEU A 12 19.46 17.21 -23.39
CA LEU A 12 19.15 15.91 -22.77
C LEU A 12 17.64 15.66 -22.73
N LYS A 13 16.84 16.67 -22.34
CA LYS A 13 15.38 16.58 -22.32
C LYS A 13 14.77 16.23 -23.68
N GLU A 14 15.39 16.64 -24.77
CA GLU A 14 14.95 16.30 -26.14
C GLU A 14 15.38 14.91 -26.60
N THR A 15 16.32 14.26 -25.90
CA THR A 15 16.74 12.89 -26.26
C THR A 15 15.61 11.89 -26.03
N LYS A 16 15.55 10.89 -26.90
CA LYS A 16 14.62 9.76 -26.76
C LYS A 16 14.76 9.06 -25.41
N VAL A 17 16.01 8.85 -24.96
CA VAL A 17 16.33 8.19 -23.69
C VAL A 17 15.72 8.94 -22.50
N TYR A 18 15.80 10.28 -22.48
CA TYR A 18 15.20 11.06 -21.41
C TYR A 18 13.67 10.98 -21.41
N GLN A 19 13.05 11.06 -22.59
CA GLN A 19 11.59 10.97 -22.71
C GLN A 19 11.08 9.59 -22.29
N GLU A 20 11.75 8.53 -22.71
CA GLU A 20 11.46 7.15 -22.29
C GLU A 20 11.60 6.99 -20.78
N ALA A 21 12.70 7.46 -20.18
CA ALA A 21 12.90 7.39 -18.72
C ALA A 21 11.84 8.20 -17.94
N LEU A 22 11.39 9.33 -18.48
CA LEU A 22 10.32 10.13 -17.88
C LEU A 22 8.96 9.45 -18.01
N GLU A 23 8.71 8.74 -19.10
CA GLU A 23 7.49 7.95 -19.31
C GLU A 23 7.48 6.73 -18.38
N GLU A 24 8.56 5.96 -18.33
CA GLU A 24 8.76 4.83 -17.42
C GLU A 24 8.57 5.25 -15.95
N GLY A 25 9.21 6.34 -15.50
CA GLY A 25 9.03 6.83 -14.13
C GLY A 25 7.60 7.31 -13.82
N ARG A 26 6.83 7.78 -14.82
CA ARG A 26 5.40 8.09 -14.65
C ARG A 26 4.56 6.83 -14.56
N GLU A 27 4.87 5.81 -15.34
CA GLU A 27 4.18 4.52 -15.30
C GLU A 27 4.43 3.83 -13.96
N GLU A 28 5.68 3.72 -13.53
CA GLU A 28 6.09 3.18 -12.23
C GLU A 28 5.38 3.91 -11.09
N GLY A 29 5.45 5.23 -11.03
CA GLY A 29 4.78 6.00 -9.96
C GLY A 29 3.25 5.83 -9.95
N ARG A 30 2.62 5.62 -11.11
CA ARG A 30 1.19 5.32 -11.20
C ARG A 30 0.85 3.90 -10.74
N GLU A 31 1.77 2.96 -10.90
CA GLU A 31 1.62 1.59 -10.41
C GLU A 31 1.84 1.51 -8.90
N GLU A 32 2.92 2.11 -8.40
CA GLU A 32 3.22 2.24 -6.97
C GLU A 32 2.07 2.91 -6.23
N GLY A 33 1.60 4.08 -6.69
CA GLY A 33 0.48 4.78 -6.03
C GLY A 33 -0.84 4.00 -6.05
N ARG A 34 -1.05 3.11 -7.03
CA ARG A 34 -2.22 2.21 -7.03
C ARG A 34 -2.04 1.07 -6.03
N GLU A 35 -0.83 0.54 -5.90
CA GLU A 35 -0.53 -0.50 -4.92
C GLU A 35 -0.67 0.02 -3.50
N GLU A 36 -0.04 1.15 -3.19
CA GLU A 36 -0.14 1.82 -1.89
C GLU A 36 -1.60 2.14 -1.55
N GLY A 37 -2.35 2.73 -2.49
CA GLY A 37 -3.77 3.04 -2.27
C GLY A 37 -4.63 1.80 -2.02
N ARG A 38 -4.30 0.64 -2.62
CA ARG A 38 -4.97 -0.63 -2.32
C ARG A 38 -4.65 -1.13 -0.92
N GLN A 39 -3.38 -1.10 -0.52
CA GLN A 39 -2.95 -1.54 0.82
C GLN A 39 -3.53 -0.65 1.92
N GLU A 40 -3.55 0.68 1.73
CA GLU A 40 -4.17 1.62 2.66
C GLU A 40 -5.68 1.40 2.80
N ALA A 41 -6.38 1.18 1.68
CA ALA A 41 -7.81 0.90 1.69
C ALA A 41 -8.12 -0.43 2.39
N GLN A 42 -7.32 -1.46 2.14
CA GLN A 42 -7.43 -2.76 2.79
C GLN A 42 -7.19 -2.65 4.29
N ARG A 43 -6.11 -1.98 4.71
CA ARG A 43 -5.82 -1.69 6.12
C ARG A 43 -7.00 -1.00 6.80
N SER A 44 -7.49 0.09 6.21
CA SER A 44 -8.58 0.89 6.78
C SER A 44 -9.86 0.07 6.93
N MET A 45 -10.16 -0.80 5.97
CA MET A 45 -11.32 -1.69 6.02
C MET A 45 -11.19 -2.72 7.14
N ILE A 46 -10.02 -3.36 7.29
CA ILE A 46 -9.77 -4.34 8.35
C ILE A 46 -9.87 -3.68 9.72
N GLU A 47 -9.25 -2.51 9.91
CA GLU A 47 -9.33 -1.73 11.14
C GLU A 47 -10.79 -1.40 11.48
N ALA A 48 -11.58 -0.92 10.52
CA ALA A 48 -12.98 -0.59 10.73
C ALA A 48 -13.81 -1.79 11.18
N VAL A 49 -13.60 -2.96 10.56
CA VAL A 49 -14.30 -4.20 10.94
C VAL A 49 -13.92 -4.62 12.35
N LEU A 50 -12.62 -4.68 12.67
CA LEU A 50 -12.16 -5.11 13.98
C LEU A 50 -12.57 -4.14 15.09
N ILE A 51 -12.55 -2.83 14.81
CA ILE A 51 -13.01 -1.81 15.76
C ILE A 51 -14.51 -1.98 16.03
N ASN A 52 -15.31 -2.21 14.98
CA ASN A 52 -16.74 -2.42 15.14
C ASN A 52 -17.07 -3.68 15.95
N ARG A 53 -16.29 -4.76 15.79
CA ARG A 53 -16.52 -6.04 16.47
C ARG A 53 -15.99 -6.10 17.89
N PHE A 54 -14.81 -5.53 18.14
CA PHE A 54 -14.06 -5.73 19.39
C PHE A 54 -13.77 -4.44 20.16
N GLY A 55 -14.11 -3.28 19.60
CA GLY A 55 -13.86 -1.99 20.23
C GLY A 55 -12.48 -1.43 19.88
N LYS A 56 -11.64 -1.13 20.86
CA LYS A 56 -10.30 -0.57 20.56
C LYS A 56 -9.36 -1.68 20.09
N LEU A 57 -8.50 -1.36 19.12
CA LEU A 57 -7.42 -2.26 18.71
C LEU A 57 -6.28 -2.18 19.73
N ASP A 58 -5.99 -3.31 20.36
CA ASP A 58 -4.78 -3.49 21.16
C ASP A 58 -3.63 -4.01 20.29
N VAL A 59 -2.46 -4.19 20.91
CA VAL A 59 -1.23 -4.58 20.21
C VAL A 59 -1.39 -5.87 19.39
N GLU A 60 -2.16 -6.85 19.87
CA GLU A 60 -2.35 -8.13 19.18
C GLU A 60 -3.23 -7.95 17.94
N LEU A 61 -4.30 -7.16 18.04
CA LEU A 61 -5.16 -6.85 16.90
C LEU A 61 -4.48 -5.94 15.88
N VAL A 62 -3.59 -5.05 16.31
CA VAL A 62 -2.77 -4.24 15.40
C VAL A 62 -1.84 -5.13 14.56
N GLN A 63 -1.23 -6.16 15.15
CA GLN A 63 -0.41 -7.12 14.40
C GLN A 63 -1.23 -7.88 13.34
N VAL A 64 -2.46 -8.27 13.67
CA VAL A 64 -3.40 -8.88 12.70
C VAL A 64 -3.67 -7.92 11.54
N VAL A 65 -3.93 -6.65 11.82
CA VAL A 65 -4.14 -5.62 10.78
C VAL A 65 -2.92 -5.48 9.89
N GLU A 66 -1.73 -5.35 10.48
CA GLU A 66 -0.48 -5.16 9.74
C GLU A 66 -0.18 -6.34 8.81
N HIS A 67 -0.35 -7.56 9.32
CA HIS A 67 -0.16 -8.78 8.53
C HIS A 67 -1.15 -8.86 7.37
N LEU A 68 -2.44 -8.68 7.65
CA LEU A 68 -3.49 -8.80 6.64
C LEU A 68 -3.52 -7.64 5.65
N ALA A 69 -3.06 -6.44 6.01
CA ALA A 69 -2.99 -5.30 5.10
C ALA A 69 -1.95 -5.48 3.99
N GLN A 70 -0.89 -6.26 4.25
CA GLN A 70 0.15 -6.58 3.28
C GLN A 70 -0.20 -7.79 2.41
N GLU A 71 -1.28 -8.51 2.74
CA GLU A 71 -1.66 -9.72 2.04
C GLU A 71 -2.49 -9.41 0.79
N SER A 72 -2.09 -9.94 -0.37
CA SER A 72 -2.79 -9.71 -1.63
C SER A 72 -4.13 -10.46 -1.76
N SER A 73 -4.37 -11.46 -0.91
CA SER A 73 -5.58 -12.29 -0.91
C SER A 73 -6.66 -11.72 0.01
N THR A 74 -7.93 -11.89 -0.35
CA THR A 74 -9.10 -11.50 0.47
C THR A 74 -9.75 -12.68 1.19
N GLU A 75 -9.09 -13.85 1.22
CA GLU A 75 -9.63 -15.08 1.85
C GLU A 75 -9.86 -14.96 3.36
N PHE A 76 -9.22 -13.97 4.02
CA PHE A 76 -9.41 -13.70 5.44
C PHE A 76 -10.73 -12.96 5.76
N MET A 77 -11.47 -12.46 4.76
CA MET A 77 -12.67 -11.62 4.97
C MET A 77 -13.76 -12.32 5.78
N ALA A 78 -14.02 -13.61 5.49
CA ALA A 78 -14.99 -14.39 6.25
C ALA A 78 -14.54 -14.56 7.71
N ALA A 79 -13.24 -14.77 7.94
CA ALA A 79 -12.68 -14.89 9.28
C ALA A 79 -12.86 -13.58 10.07
N LEU A 80 -12.56 -12.43 9.46
CA LEU A 80 -12.72 -11.12 10.09
C LEU A 80 -14.15 -10.80 10.52
N LEU A 81 -15.16 -11.39 9.89
CA LEU A 81 -16.57 -11.16 10.21
C LEU A 81 -17.12 -12.17 11.22
N THR A 82 -16.58 -13.40 11.26
CA THR A 82 -17.21 -14.54 11.96
C THR A 82 -16.38 -15.12 13.09
N GLU A 83 -15.05 -15.11 13.00
CA GLU A 83 -14.17 -15.73 14.01
C GLU A 83 -14.06 -14.85 15.26
N SER A 84 -13.77 -15.48 16.42
CA SER A 84 -13.52 -14.75 17.67
C SER A 84 -12.19 -13.99 17.62
N ARG A 85 -12.02 -13.03 18.54
CA ARG A 85 -10.77 -12.28 18.70
C ARG A 85 -9.57 -13.22 18.88
N GLU A 86 -9.69 -14.23 19.73
CA GLU A 86 -8.61 -15.17 20.06
C GLU A 86 -8.22 -16.03 18.85
N SER A 87 -9.20 -16.49 18.07
CA SER A 87 -8.94 -17.27 16.84
C SER A 87 -8.23 -16.43 15.78
N LEU A 88 -8.66 -15.17 15.61
CA LEU A 88 -8.01 -14.24 14.67
C LEU A 88 -6.55 -13.96 15.06
N ILE A 89 -6.30 -13.66 16.33
CA ILE A 89 -4.94 -13.43 16.84
C ILE A 89 -4.09 -14.69 16.64
N LYS A 90 -4.59 -15.85 17.05
CA LYS A 90 -3.85 -17.12 16.88
C LYS A 90 -3.49 -17.41 15.42
N ARG A 91 -4.34 -16.99 14.48
CA ARG A 91 -4.16 -17.26 13.06
C ARG A 91 -3.25 -16.23 12.38
N PHE A 92 -3.38 -14.95 12.73
CA PHE A 92 -2.83 -13.83 11.95
C PHE A 92 -1.89 -12.91 12.73
N ALA A 93 -1.83 -12.94 14.06
CA ALA A 93 -0.82 -12.20 14.82
C ALA A 93 0.50 -12.98 14.74
N ARG A 94 1.34 -12.64 13.77
CA ARG A 94 2.68 -13.21 13.57
C ARG A 94 3.72 -12.11 13.49
#